data_AF-A0A954BFX7-F1
#
_entry.id   AF-A0A954BFX7-F1
#
_cell.length_a   1.000
_cell.length_b   1.000
_cell.length_c   1.000
_cell.angle_alpha   90.00
_cell.angle_beta   90.00
_cell.angle_gamma   90.00
#
_symmetry.space_group_name_H-M   'P 1'
#
loop_
_entity.id
_entity.type
_entity.pdbx_description
1 polymer ?
#
loop_
_entity_poly.entity_id
_entity_poly.type
_entity_poly.pdbx_seq_one_letter_code
_entity_poly.pdbx_strand_id
1 'polypeptide(L)'
;MTLRLAIWDMDGTIVDSRDTIQRAMTRAFEANDLAPPAYDATRRIVGLGLHESCRILAPDDISPEHLDALVESYRTSFRTLRTEPDFHEPLYDGAVHALEELR
;
A
#
# COMPACT_ATOMS: atom_id res chain seq x y z
N MET A 1 -15.00 -8.34 -31.92
CA MET A 1 -14.02 -9.14 -31.16
C MET A 1 -14.68 -9.56 -29.86
N THR A 2 -14.60 -10.83 -29.46
CA THR A 2 -15.07 -11.27 -28.14
C THR A 2 -13.95 -11.06 -27.12
N LEU A 3 -14.19 -10.24 -26.10
CA LEU A 3 -13.35 -10.18 -24.90
C LEU A 3 -13.40 -11.55 -24.20
N ARG A 4 -12.23 -12.10 -23.87
CA ARG A 4 -12.10 -13.43 -23.25
C ARG A 4 -11.41 -13.40 -21.89
N LEU A 5 -10.88 -12.25 -21.49
CA LEU A 5 -10.13 -12.06 -20.25
C LEU A 5 -10.10 -10.58 -19.85
N ALA A 6 -10.39 -10.31 -18.59
CA ALA A 6 -10.09 -9.05 -17.91
C ALA A 6 -9.18 -9.36 -16.72
N ILE A 7 -8.09 -8.60 -16.56
CA ILE A 7 -7.17 -8.69 -15.42
C ILE A 7 -7.29 -7.37 -14.67
N TRP A 8 -7.48 -7.46 -13.35
CA TRP A 8 -7.62 -6.31 -12.47
C TRP A 8 -6.46 -6.28 -11.48
N ASP A 9 -5.88 -5.10 -11.32
CA ASP A 9 -5.07 -4.80 -10.15
C ASP A 9 -5.99 -4.55 -8.92
N MET A 10 -5.43 -4.57 -7.71
CA MET A 10 -6.18 -4.43 -6.46
C MET A 10 -6.12 -3.01 -5.93
N ASP A 11 -4.95 -2.58 -5.45
CA ASP A 11 -4.73 -1.32 -4.75
C ASP A 11 -4.82 -0.14 -5.70
N GLY A 12 -5.72 0.79 -5.45
CA GLY A 12 -5.93 1.93 -6.35
C GLY A 12 -6.71 1.60 -7.62
N THR A 13 -7.19 0.36 -7.78
CA THR A 13 -8.05 -0.07 -8.90
C THR A 13 -9.40 -0.57 -8.41
N ILE A 14 -9.43 -1.64 -7.60
CA ILE A 14 -10.67 -2.20 -7.03
C ILE A 14 -10.88 -1.69 -5.61
N VAL A 15 -9.80 -1.61 -4.83
CA VAL A 15 -9.81 -1.24 -3.42
C VAL A 15 -9.24 0.17 -3.27
N ASP A 16 -9.94 1.02 -2.52
CA ASP A 16 -9.39 2.30 -2.06
C ASP A 16 -8.57 2.09 -0.79
N SER A 17 -7.35 1.57 -0.97
CA SER A 17 -6.41 1.24 0.12
C SER A 17 -5.48 2.41 0.50
N ARG A 18 -5.70 3.61 -0.03
CA ARG A 18 -4.77 4.74 0.08
C ARG A 18 -4.53 5.18 1.53
N ASP A 19 -5.59 5.25 2.34
CA ASP A 19 -5.49 5.60 3.75
C ASP A 19 -4.71 4.53 4.54
N THR A 20 -5.09 3.27 4.37
CA THR A 20 -4.44 2.14 5.05
C THR A 20 -2.96 2.06 4.71
N ILE A 21 -2.59 2.19 3.42
CA ILE A 21 -1.19 2.16 2.98
C ILE A 21 -0.42 3.34 3.59
N GLN A 22 -0.99 4.55 3.59
CA GLN A 22 -0.34 5.72 4.21
C GLN A 22 -0.14 5.52 5.71
N ARG A 23 -1.14 5.02 6.44
CA ARG A 23 -1.06 4.75 7.88
C ARG A 23 0.00 3.70 8.18
N ALA A 24 0.03 2.60 7.42
CA ALA A 24 1.01 1.54 7.58
C ALA A 24 2.43 2.06 7.32
N MET A 25 2.62 2.86 6.27
CA MET A 25 3.90 3.45 5.94
C MET A 25 4.36 4.45 7.00
N THR A 26 3.45 5.30 7.49
CA THR A 26 3.74 6.27 8.54
C THR A 26 4.24 5.58 9.80
N ARG A 27 3.49 4.57 10.29
CA ARG A 27 3.89 3.78 11.47
C ARG A 27 5.21 3.05 11.28
N ALA A 28 5.46 2.54 10.07
CA ALA A 28 6.73 1.86 9.77
C ALA A 28 7.92 2.83 9.83
N PHE A 29 7.80 4.03 9.25
CA PHE A 29 8.84 5.04 9.32
C PHE A 29 9.09 5.51 10.77
N GLU A 30 8.02 5.80 11.51
CA GLU A 30 8.11 6.20 12.93
C GLU A 30 8.77 5.12 13.79
N ALA A 31 8.46 3.84 13.56
CA ALA A 31 9.06 2.72 14.28
C ALA A 31 10.57 2.52 14.00
N ASN A 32 11.09 3.14 12.94
CA ASN A 32 12.51 3.11 12.56
C ASN A 32 13.20 4.46 12.78
N ASP A 33 12.59 5.37 13.56
CA ASP A 33 13.08 6.72 13.82
C ASP A 33 13.31 7.55 12.54
N LEU A 34 12.52 7.28 11.48
CA LEU A 34 12.57 7.99 10.21
C LEU A 34 11.40 8.99 10.10
N ALA A 35 11.63 10.09 9.40
CA ALA A 35 10.56 11.04 9.06
C ALA A 35 9.59 10.40 8.05
N PRO A 36 8.27 10.32 8.35
CA PRO A 36 7.31 9.70 7.44
C PRO A 36 7.24 10.39 6.07
N PRO A 37 7.03 9.62 4.98
CA PRO A 37 6.85 10.20 3.67
C PRO A 37 5.52 10.96 3.58
N ALA A 38 5.52 12.02 2.77
CA ALA A 38 4.30 12.74 2.43
C ALA A 38 3.31 11.80 1.70
N TYR A 39 2.01 12.03 1.91
CA TYR A 39 0.95 11.21 1.30
C TYR A 39 1.11 11.03 -0.22
N ASP A 40 1.43 12.11 -0.94
CA ASP A 40 1.62 12.03 -2.39
C ASP A 40 2.85 11.24 -2.82
N ALA A 41 3.89 11.16 -1.98
CA ALA A 41 5.05 10.31 -2.25
C ALA A 41 4.68 8.83 -2.09
N THR A 42 4.02 8.48 -0.98
CA THR A 42 3.50 7.12 -0.76
C THR A 42 2.52 6.70 -1.86
N ARG A 43 1.59 7.57 -2.26
CA ARG A 43 0.60 7.28 -3.30
C ARG A 43 1.25 6.95 -4.65
N ARG A 44 2.38 7.55 -5.00
CA ARG A 44 3.07 7.33 -6.29
C ARG A 44 3.74 5.96 -6.42
N ILE A 45 4.02 5.30 -5.29
CA ILE A 45 4.68 3.99 -5.29
C ILE A 45 3.70 2.81 -5.18
N VAL A 46 2.40 3.09 -5.07
CA VAL A 46 1.37 2.04 -5.02
C VAL A 46 1.38 1.27 -6.34
N GLY A 47 1.44 -0.06 -6.25
CA GLY A 47 1.62 -0.98 -7.38
C GLY A 47 3.05 -1.48 -7.57
N LEU A 48 4.05 -0.86 -6.93
CA LEU A 48 5.42 -1.37 -6.89
C LEU A 48 5.61 -2.46 -5.83
N GLY A 49 6.72 -3.20 -5.93
CA GLY A 49 7.10 -4.16 -4.90
C GLY A 49 7.48 -3.45 -3.60
N LEU A 50 7.06 -3.98 -2.44
CA LEU A 50 7.26 -3.33 -1.14
C LEU A 50 8.71 -2.90 -0.86
N HIS A 51 9.70 -3.72 -1.17
CA HIS A 51 11.12 -3.37 -0.96
C HIS A 51 11.54 -2.17 -1.82
N GLU A 52 11.10 -2.15 -3.08
CA GLU A 52 11.33 -1.04 -4.01
C GLU A 52 10.63 0.23 -3.52
N SER A 53 9.38 0.13 -3.09
CA SER A 53 8.63 1.23 -2.49
C SER A 53 9.34 1.82 -1.28
N CYS A 54 9.79 0.98 -0.34
CA CYS A 54 10.54 1.43 0.83
C CYS A 54 11.87 2.09 0.44
N ARG A 55 12.59 1.56 -0.56
CA ARG A 55 13.84 2.16 -1.08
C ARG A 55 13.59 3.56 -1.63
N ILE A 56 12.51 3.74 -2.40
CA ILE A 56 12.16 5.04 -3.02
C ILE A 56 11.78 6.08 -1.96
N LEU A 57 11.12 5.66 -0.88
CA LEU A 57 10.60 6.57 0.14
C LEU A 57 11.60 6.87 1.27
N ALA A 58 12.53 5.95 1.54
CA ALA A 58 13.54 6.10 2.58
C ALA A 58 14.63 7.12 2.19
N PRO A 59 15.43 7.61 3.16
CA PRO A 59 16.63 8.40 2.87
C PRO A 59 17.60 7.65 1.93
N ASP A 60 18.28 8.39 1.05
CA ASP A 60 19.21 7.83 0.06
C ASP A 60 20.39 7.06 0.70
N ASP A 61 20.76 7.40 1.94
CA ASP A 61 21.86 6.83 2.71
C ASP A 61 21.43 5.69 3.66
N ILE A 62 20.18 5.24 3.59
CA ILE A 62 19.70 4.12 4.41
C ILE A 62 20.53 2.85 4.15
N SER A 63 20.97 2.19 5.23
CA SER A 63 21.68 0.92 5.11
C SER A 63 20.74 -0.19 4.61
N PRO A 64 21.26 -1.24 3.93
CA PRO A 64 20.43 -2.38 3.53
C PRO A 64 19.69 -3.03 4.70
N GLU A 65 20.34 -3.12 5.86
CA GLU A 65 19.76 -3.70 7.08
C GLU A 65 18.60 -2.86 7.63
N HIS A 66 18.73 -1.53 7.64
CA HIS A 66 17.65 -0.64 8.06
C HIS A 66 16.50 -0.61 7.04
N LEU A 67 16.80 -0.74 5.75
CA LEU A 67 15.77 -0.87 4.73
C LEU A 67 14.95 -2.15 4.91
N ASP A 68 15.61 -3.28 5.19
CA ASP A 68 14.93 -4.54 5.47
C ASP A 68 14.08 -4.45 6.75
N ALA A 69 14.59 -3.78 7.79
CA ALA A 69 13.83 -3.50 9.01
C ALA A 69 12.59 -2.63 8.74
N LEU A 70 12.71 -1.61 7.89
CA LEU A 70 11.59 -0.76 7.47
C LEU A 70 10.52 -1.57 6.73
N VAL A 71 10.92 -2.47 5.83
CA VAL A 71 10.02 -3.37 5.10
C VAL A 71 9.26 -4.29 6.06
N GLU A 72 9.93 -4.89 7.05
CA GLU A 72 9.27 -5.71 8.06
C GLU A 72 8.36 -4.89 8.99
N SER A 73 8.76 -3.66 9.30
CA SER A 73 7.95 -2.71 10.09
C SER A 73 6.66 -2.35 9.35
N TYR A 74 6.71 -2.16 8.03
CA TYR A 74 5.51 -1.99 7.21
C TYR A 74 4.61 -3.21 7.27
N ARG A 75 5.16 -4.41 7.04
CA ARG A 75 4.38 -5.66 7.08
C ARG A 75 3.68 -5.85 8.42
N THR A 76 4.38 -5.55 9.51
CA THR A 76 3.85 -5.62 10.87
C THR A 76 2.77 -4.57 11.08
N SER A 77 3.03 -3.31 10.73
CA SER A 77 2.07 -2.21 10.85
C SER A 77 0.78 -2.47 10.09
N PHE A 78 0.88 -2.98 8.86
CA PHE A 78 -0.29 -3.32 8.05
C PHE A 78 -1.10 -4.48 8.67
N ARG A 79 -0.43 -5.53 9.18
CA ARG A 79 -1.11 -6.63 9.89
C ARG A 79 -1.83 -6.13 11.15
N THR A 80 -1.20 -5.24 11.91
CA THR A 80 -1.80 -4.65 13.11
C THR A 80 -3.01 -3.79 12.75
N LEU A 81 -2.89 -2.91 11.75
CA LEU A 81 -3.99 -2.06 11.28
C LEU A 81 -5.23 -2.89 10.93
N ARG A 82 -5.07 -4.04 10.28
CA ARG A 82 -6.19 -4.94 9.93
C ARG A 82 -6.98 -5.48 11.12
N THR A 83 -6.43 -5.41 12.33
CA THR A 83 -7.09 -5.86 13.55
C THR A 83 -7.78 -4.72 14.32
N GLU A 84 -7.60 -3.47 13.88
CA GLU A 84 -8.14 -2.30 14.57
C GLU A 84 -9.63 -2.11 14.26
N PRO A 85 -10.44 -1.63 15.23
CA PRO A 85 -11.89 -1.44 15.02
C PRO A 85 -12.26 -0.43 13.92
N ASP A 86 -11.37 0.51 13.63
CA ASP A 86 -11.52 1.56 12.61
C ASP A 86 -10.92 1.16 11.26
N PHE A 87 -10.48 -0.10 11.11
CA PHE A 87 -9.96 -0.59 9.84
C PHE A 87 -11.03 -0.54 8.75
N HIS A 88 -10.71 0.17 7.66
CA HIS A 88 -11.62 0.34 6.54
C HIS A 88 -10.85 0.37 5.22
N GLU A 89 -11.16 -0.57 4.32
CA GLU A 89 -10.65 -0.63 2.94
C GLU A 89 -11.86 -0.77 1.99
N PRO A 90 -12.57 0.34 1.69
CA PRO A 90 -13.74 0.28 0.84
C PRO A 90 -13.34 -0.05 -0.60
N LEU A 91 -14.28 -0.61 -1.35
CA LEU A 91 -14.13 -0.71 -2.80
C LEU A 91 -14.43 0.64 -3.43
N TYR A 92 -13.82 0.94 -4.57
CA TYR A 92 -14.22 2.11 -5.35
C TYR A 92 -15.68 1.99 -5.82
N ASP A 93 -16.35 3.14 -5.93
CA ASP A 93 -17.71 3.21 -6.46
C ASP A 93 -17.77 2.53 -7.85
N GLY A 94 -18.71 1.60 -8.00
CA GLY A 94 -18.90 0.84 -9.24
C GLY A 94 -17.94 -0.34 -9.44
N ALA A 95 -16.96 -0.58 -8.55
CA ALA A 95 -16.04 -1.72 -8.69
C ALA A 95 -16.78 -3.06 -8.69
N VAL A 96 -17.74 -3.25 -7.78
CA VAL A 96 -18.57 -4.47 -7.74
C VAL A 96 -19.36 -4.65 -9.03
N HIS A 97 -20.02 -3.59 -9.49
CA HIS A 97 -20.81 -3.61 -10.73
C HIS A 97 -19.93 -3.99 -11.94
N ALA A 98 -18.74 -3.40 -12.07
CA ALA A 98 -17.81 -3.71 -13.15
C ALA A 98 -17.33 -5.18 -13.13
N LEU A 99 -17.10 -5.74 -11.94
CA LEU A 99 -16.73 -7.15 -11.78
C LEU A 99 -17.89 -8.09 -12.17
N GLU A 100 -19.13 -7.72 -11.85
CA GLU A 100 -20.32 -8.51 -12.19
C GLU A 100 -20.63 -8.51 -13.69
N GLU A 101 -20.42 -7.38 -14.39
CA GLU A 101 -20.64 -7.27 -15.84
C GLU A 101 -19.68 -8.11 -16.68
N LEU A 102 -18.49 -8.40 -16.15
CA LEU A 102 -17.40 -9.07 -16.87
C LEU A 102 -17.20 -10.52 -16.44
N ARG A 103 -18.14 -11.09 -15.67
CA ARG A 103 -18.18 -12.48 -15.24
C ARG A 103 -18.71 -13.41 -16.33
#